data_AF-A0A937ZP11-F1
#
_entry.id   AF-A0A937ZP11-F1
#
_cell.length_a   1.000
_cell.length_b   1.000
_cell.length_c   1.000
_cell.angle_alpha   90.00
_cell.angle_beta   90.00
_cell.angle_gamma   90.00
#
_symmetry.space_group_name_H-M   'P 1'
#
loop_
_entity.id
_entity.type
_entity.pdbx_description
1 polymer ?
#
loop_
_entity_poly.entity_id
_entity_poly.type
_entity_poly.pdbx_seq_one_letter_code
_entity_poly.pdbx_strand_id
1 'polypeptide(L)' 'MSWNDERVDVLRDLWSQGLSASQIAARLSGVSRNAVIGKAHRLGLEGRPSPIRGTGTGGRRRPRGARMTPTPTLSGT' A
#
# COMPACT_ATOMS: atom_id res chain seq x y z
N MET A 1 5.88 -14.97 -2.60
CA MET A 1 5.52 -14.32 -3.87
C MET A 1 6.79 -13.71 -4.47
N SER A 2 7.35 -14.30 -5.52
CA SER A 2 8.52 -13.72 -6.19
C SER A 2 8.11 -12.61 -7.14
N TRP A 3 8.90 -11.53 -7.13
CA TRP A 3 8.86 -10.48 -8.14
C TRP A 3 9.70 -10.96 -9.33
N ASN A 4 9.07 -11.65 -10.27
CA ASN A 4 9.70 -12.07 -11.52
C ASN A 4 9.93 -10.86 -12.43
N ASP A 5 10.86 -10.98 -13.37
CA ASP A 5 11.22 -9.91 -14.31
C ASP A 5 10.02 -9.46 -15.14
N GLU A 6 9.16 -10.37 -15.62
CA GLU A 6 7.91 -10.02 -16.32
C GLU A 6 6.99 -9.11 -15.48
N ARG A 7 6.89 -9.37 -14.18
CA ARG A 7 6.06 -8.56 -13.27
C ARG A 7 6.69 -7.21 -13.00
N VAL A 8 8.02 -7.14 -12.96
CA VAL A 8 8.77 -5.89 -12.83
C VAL A 8 8.60 -5.04 -14.07
N ASP A 9 8.63 -5.65 -15.25
CA ASP A 9 8.46 -4.99 -16.53
C ASP A 9 7.07 -4.38 -16.67
N VAL A 10 6.03 -5.19 -16.40
CA VAL A 10 4.63 -4.72 -16.37
C VAL A 10 4.43 -3.62 -15.32
N LEU A 11 5.08 -3.71 -14.15
CA LEU A 11 5.02 -2.65 -13.15
C LEU A 11 5.63 -1.35 -13.69
N ARG A 12 6.79 -1.41 -14.36
CA ARG A 12 7.46 -0.23 -14.93
C ARG A 12 6.61 0.42 -16.02
N ASP A 13 6.09 -0.38 -16.94
CA ASP A 13 5.26 0.10 -18.04
C ASP A 13 4.00 0.82 -17.52
N LEU A 14 3.22 0.16 -16.65
CA LEU A 14 2.01 0.75 -16.08
C LEU A 14 2.30 1.94 -15.16
N TRP A 15 3.46 1.95 -14.49
CA TRP A 15 3.88 3.07 -13.67
C TRP A 15 4.21 4.31 -14.51
N SER A 16 4.93 4.14 -15.62
CA SER A 16 5.21 5.20 -16.58
C SER A 16 3.94 5.75 -17.26
N GLN A 17 2.94 4.89 -17.49
CA GLN A 17 1.61 5.31 -17.92
C GLN A 17 0.84 6.12 -16.86
N GLY A 18 1.36 6.23 -15.63
CA GLY A 18 0.73 6.99 -14.55
C GLY A 18 -0.46 6.26 -13.92
N LEU A 19 -0.54 4.94 -14.00
CA LEU A 19 -1.55 4.19 -13.25
C LEU A 19 -1.25 4.22 -11.76
N SER A 20 -2.30 4.16 -10.94
CA SER A 20 -2.14 4.05 -9.49
C SER A 20 -1.74 2.63 -9.07
N ALA A 21 -1.02 2.51 -7.95
CA ALA A 21 -0.59 1.21 -7.43
C ALA A 21 -1.75 0.22 -7.20
N SER A 22 -2.97 0.69 -6.89
CA SER A 22 -4.15 -0.17 -6.76
C SER A 22 -4.57 -0.76 -8.11
N GLN A 23 -4.52 0.03 -9.18
CA GLN A 23 -4.84 -0.42 -10.53
C GLN A 23 -3.77 -1.39 -11.08
N ILE A 24 -2.50 -1.13 -10.76
CA ILE A 24 -1.39 -2.00 -11.11
C ILE A 24 -1.50 -3.34 -10.36
N ALA A 25 -1.83 -3.31 -9.07
CA ALA A 25 -2.08 -4.51 -8.28
C ALA A 25 -3.24 -5.36 -8.83
N ALA A 26 -4.30 -4.72 -9.33
CA ALA A 26 -5.41 -5.41 -9.98
C ALA A 26 -5.00 -6.15 -11.26
N ARG A 27 -4.02 -5.62 -12.02
CA ARG A 27 -3.49 -6.26 -13.24
C ARG A 27 -2.51 -7.40 -12.96
N LEU A 28 -1.66 -7.25 -11.96
CA LEU A 28 -0.58 -8.20 -11.66
C LEU A 28 -1.02 -9.45 -10.86
N SER A 29 -2.29 -9.52 -10.43
CA SER A 29 -2.96 -10.60 -9.68
C SER A 29 -2.10 -11.34 -8.63
N GLY A 30 -2.48 -11.20 -7.36
CA GLY A 30 -1.74 -11.80 -6.24
C GLY A 30 -0.59 -10.93 -5.71
N VAL A 31 -0.57 -9.65 -6.08
CA VAL A 31 0.24 -8.61 -5.42
C VAL A 31 -0.67 -7.53 -4.85
N SER A 32 -0.38 -7.06 -3.64
CA SER A 32 -1.13 -5.99 -3.01
C SER A 32 -0.65 -4.62 -3.49
N ARG A 33 -1.50 -3.59 -3.35
CA ARG A 33 -1.13 -2.18 -3.57
C ARG A 33 0.18 -1.83 -2.87
N ASN A 34 0.33 -2.27 -1.61
CA ASN A 34 1.51 -1.98 -0.81
C ASN A 34 2.76 -2.69 -1.35
N ALA A 35 2.62 -3.90 -1.88
CA ALA A 35 3.73 -4.61 -2.52
C ALA A 35 4.20 -3.88 -3.79
N VAL A 36 3.27 -3.34 -4.59
CA VAL A 36 3.57 -2.53 -5.79
C VAL A 36 4.31 -1.25 -5.40
N ILE A 37 3.82 -0.50 -4.41
CA ILE A 37 4.50 0.71 -3.90
C ILE A 37 5.90 0.38 -3.41
N GLY A 38 6.03 -0.68 -2.60
CA GLY A 38 7.31 -1.12 -2.05
C GLY A 38 8.29 -1.54 -3.15
N LYS A 39 7.83 -2.19 -4.21
CA LYS A 39 8.68 -2.56 -5.35
C LYS A 39 9.07 -1.35 -6.19
N ALA A 40 8.13 -0.45 -6.51
CA ALA A 40 8.41 0.77 -7.26
C ALA A 40 9.48 1.63 -6.57
N HIS A 41 9.37 1.80 -5.24
CA HIS A 41 10.39 2.48 -4.43
C HIS A 41 11.77 1.81 -4.50
N ARG A 42 11.84 0.48 -4.42
CA ARG A 42 13.11 -0.27 -4.53
C ARG A 42 13.74 -0.17 -5.93
N LEU A 43 12.92 0.04 -6.97
CA LEU A 43 13.37 0.22 -8.35
C LEU A 43 13.78 1.66 -8.67
N GLY A 44 13.65 2.58 -7.71
CA GLY A 44 13.97 4.00 -7.92
C GLY A 44 13.04 4.70 -8.92
N LEU A 45 11.84 4.15 -9.17
CA LEU A 45 10.87 4.81 -10.04
C LEU A 45 10.41 6.09 -9.33
N GLU A 46 10.63 7.25 -9.96
CA GLU A 46 10.31 8.55 -9.39
C GLU A 46 8.85 8.58 -8.90
N GLY A 47 8.68 9.09 -7.68
CA GLY A 47 7.37 9.28 -7.09
C GLY A 47 6.60 10.26 -7.96
N ARG A 48 5.54 9.77 -8.61
CA ARG A 48 4.63 10.61 -9.40
C ARG A 48 4.34 11.89 -8.58
N PRO A 49 4.52 13.10 -9.13
CA PRO A 49 4.06 14.30 -8.45
C PRO A 49 2.57 14.10 -8.20
N SER A 50 2.23 13.91 -6.92
CA SER A 50 0.87 13.65 -6.51
C SER A 50 -0.01 14.77 -7.06
N PRO A 51 -1.09 14.49 -7.80
CA PRO A 51 -2.05 15.52 -8.21
C PRO A 51 -2.68 16.25 -7.01
N ILE A 52 -2.43 15.78 -5.79
CA ILE A 52 -2.79 16.42 -4.53
C ILE A 52 -1.84 17.60 -4.25
N ARG A 53 -1.76 18.56 -5.18
CA ARG A 53 -1.57 19.97 -4.84
C ARG A 53 -2.91 20.65 -5.14
N GLY A 54 -3.85 20.49 -4.23
CA GLY A 54 -5.17 21.08 -4.36
C GLY A 54 -6.16 20.44 -3.41
N THR A 55 -6.39 21.11 -2.29
CA THR A 55 -7.62 21.09 -1.50
C THR A 55 -8.08 19.75 -0.88
N GLY A 56 -7.88 19.64 0.43
CA GLY A 56 -8.90 19.11 1.35
C GLY A 56 -9.05 17.60 1.51
N THR A 57 -8.99 17.17 2.77
CA THR A 57 -9.65 15.97 3.31
C THR A 57 -9.06 14.61 2.93
N GLY A 58 -8.41 13.94 3.90
CA GLY A 58 -8.13 12.51 3.75
C GLY A 58 -7.08 11.88 4.65
N GLY A 59 -6.51 12.63 5.60
CA GLY A 59 -5.68 12.07 6.66
C GLY A 59 -6.50 11.27 7.68
N ARG A 60 -7.26 10.26 7.26
CA ARG A 60 -7.83 9.27 8.20
C ARG A 60 -6.72 8.30 8.61
N ARG A 61 -5.74 8.81 9.37
CA ARG A 61 -5.03 8.00 10.36
C ARG A 61 -6.11 7.50 11.31
N ARG A 62 -6.68 6.32 11.04
CA ARG A 62 -7.36 5.55 12.08
C ARG A 62 -6.34 5.38 13.21
N PRO A 63 -6.58 5.84 14.45
CA PRO A 63 -5.80 5.36 15.57
C PRO A 63 -6.12 3.88 15.72
N ARG A 64 -5.26 3.01 15.18
CA ARG A 64 -5.27 1.58 15.49
C ARG A 64 -4.57 1.41 16.84
N GLY A 65 -5.24 1.86 17.89
CA GLY A 65 -4.72 1.86 19.25
C GLY A 65 -5.86 1.94 20.26
N ALA A 66 -6.60 0.85 20.39
CA ALA A 66 -7.34 0.46 21.60
C ALA A 66 -7.98 -0.91 21.34
N ARG A 67 -7.15 -1.95 21.18
CA ARG A 67 -7.66 -3.31 21.34
C ARG A 67 -7.93 -3.48 22.83
N MET A 68 -9.21 -3.45 23.18
CA MET A 68 -9.73 -3.78 24.50
C MET A 68 -9.22 -5.18 24.89
N THR A 69 -8.48 -5.27 25.98
CA THR A 69 -8.33 -6.54 26.71
C THR A 69 -9.30 -6.49 27.89
N PRO A 70 -10.43 -7.21 27.88
CA PRO A 70 -11.10 -7.51 29.13
C PRO A 70 -10.28 -8.59 29.83
N THR A 71 -9.61 -8.23 30.93
CA THR A 71 -9.07 -9.23 31.85
C THR A 71 -10.11 -9.42 32.96
N PRO A 72 -10.84 -10.55 33.01
CA PRO A 72 -11.59 -10.90 34.20
C PRO A 72 -10.61 -11.54 35.18
N THR A 73 -10.25 -10.83 36.26
CA THR A 73 -9.64 -11.46 37.43
C THR A 73 -10.74 -11.67 38.46
N LEU A 74 -11.29 -12.88 38.48
CA LEU A 74 -11.96 -13.45 39.65
C LEU A 74 -10.92 -14.29 40.39
N SER A 75 -10.68 -13.95 41.66
CA SER A 75 -10.49 -14.87 42.80
C SER A 75 -9.58 -14.26 43.87
N GLY A 76 -10.07 -14.23 45.12
CA GLY A 76 -9.20 -14.20 46.29
C GLY A 76 -9.73 -13.44 47.51
N THR A 77 -10.81 -13.91 48.14
CA THR A 77 -10.90 -14.01 49.62
C THR A 77 -11.85 -15.15 49.96
#